data_AF-A0A7Y7WX91-F1
#
_entry.id   AF-A0A7Y7WX91-F1
#
_cell.length_a   1.000
_cell.length_b   1.000
_cell.length_c   1.000
_cell.angle_alpha   90.00
_cell.angle_beta   90.00
_cell.angle_gamma   90.00
#
_symmetry.space_group_name_H-M   'P 1'
#
loop_
_entity.id
_entity.type
_entity.pdbx_description
1 polymer ?
#
loop_
_entity_poly.entity_id
_entity_poly.type
_entity_poly.pdbx_seq_one_letter_code
_entity_poly.pdbx_strand_id
1 'polypeptide(L)'
;DIALAMINKLYGIERELKDASDEQRYIGRQEKSLPILAQLKSWLEKSQPQVTTQSPLGKAISYMASNWSWLLRYVEAGFLPIDNNAAERAIKPFVIGRKNWLFSDTPKG
;
A
#
# COMPACT_ATOMS: atom_id res chain seq x y z
N ASP A 1 10.20 10.24 11.84
CA ASP A 1 8.80 10.11 11.46
C ASP A 1 8.28 8.73 11.88
N ILE A 2 7.25 8.65 12.72
CA ILE A 2 6.81 7.40 13.39
C ILE A 2 6.10 6.47 12.39
N ALA A 3 5.22 7.02 11.56
CA ALA A 3 4.45 6.25 10.60
C ALA A 3 5.36 5.60 9.53
N LEU A 4 6.32 6.37 9.01
CA LEU A 4 7.28 5.87 8.03
C LEU A 4 8.11 4.70 8.60
N ALA A 5 8.50 4.78 9.87
CA ALA A 5 9.23 3.71 10.53
C ALA A 5 8.39 2.42 10.65
N MET A 6 7.09 2.53 10.96
CA MET A 6 6.18 1.38 11.00
C MET A 6 5.97 0.77 9.62
N ILE A 7 5.75 1.60 8.59
CA ILE A 7 5.61 1.15 7.20
C ILE A 7 6.88 0.42 6.75
N ASN A 8 8.07 0.96 7.04
CA ASN A 8 9.34 0.29 6.73
C ASN A 8 9.48 -1.07 7.41
N LYS A 9 8.99 -1.23 8.65
CA LYS A 9 8.98 -2.53 9.33
C LYS A 9 8.06 -3.54 8.62
N LEU A 10 6.88 -3.11 8.16
CA LEU A 10 5.98 -3.97 7.38
C LEU A 10 6.67 -4.47 6.10
N TYR A 11 7.31 -3.57 5.35
CA TYR A 11 8.09 -3.98 4.17
C TYR A 11 9.31 -4.84 4.53
N GLY A 12 9.89 -4.68 5.72
CA GLY A 12 10.93 -5.57 6.24
C GLY A 12 10.42 -7.01 6.38
N ILE A 13 9.25 -7.19 6.99
CA ILE A 13 8.61 -8.50 7.14
C ILE A 13 8.30 -9.11 5.77
N GLU A 14 7.78 -8.33 4.82
CA GLU A 14 7.50 -8.83 3.47
C GLU A 14 8.76 -9.26 2.71
N ARG A 15 9.91 -8.62 2.97
CA ARG A 15 11.21 -9.06 2.42
C ARG A 15 11.68 -10.37 3.04
N GLU A 16 11.48 -10.57 4.34
CA GLU A 16 11.79 -11.83 5.01
C GLU A 16 10.93 -12.99 4.50
N LEU A 17 9.66 -12.72 4.20
CA LEU A 17 8.68 -13.72 3.75
C LEU A 17 8.60 -13.86 2.21
N LYS A 18 9.57 -13.30 1.48
CA LYS A 18 9.55 -13.24 0.02
C LYS A 18 9.51 -14.64 -0.60
N ASP A 19 10.38 -15.53 -0.12
CA ASP A 19 10.54 -16.90 -0.66
C ASP A 19 9.70 -17.94 0.12
N ALA A 20 8.88 -17.49 1.07
CA ALA A 20 7.98 -18.35 1.84
C ALA A 20 6.76 -18.79 1.01
N SER A 21 6.16 -19.92 1.38
CA SER A 21 4.86 -20.33 0.82
C SER A 21 3.75 -19.36 1.22
N ASP A 22 2.61 -19.37 0.52
CA ASP A 22 1.49 -18.49 0.85
C ASP A 22 0.96 -18.74 2.27
N GLU A 23 0.94 -20.00 2.73
CA GLU A 23 0.55 -20.35 4.10
C GLU A 23 1.51 -19.77 5.14
N GLN A 24 2.83 -19.93 4.91
CA GLN A 24 3.86 -19.38 5.80
C GLN A 24 3.83 -17.85 5.80
N ARG A 25 3.59 -17.22 4.65
CA ARG A 25 3.44 -15.77 4.53
C ARG A 25 2.22 -15.28 5.28
N TYR A 26 1.09 -15.98 5.18
CA TYR A 26 -0.10 -15.67 5.96
C TYR A 26 0.17 -15.73 7.46
N ILE A 27 0.73 -16.83 7.97
CA ILE A 27 1.07 -16.99 9.39
C ILE A 27 2.02 -15.88 9.85
N GLY A 28 3.09 -15.63 9.09
CA GLY A 28 4.04 -14.56 9.40
C GLY A 28 3.42 -13.17 9.45
N ARG A 29 2.43 -12.89 8.59
CA ARG A 29 1.66 -11.63 8.62
C ARG A 29 0.75 -11.54 9.83
N GLN A 30 0.09 -12.64 10.22
CA GLN A 30 -0.75 -12.67 11.42
C GLN A 30 0.08 -12.43 12.70
N GLU A 31 1.28 -13.01 12.78
CA GLU A 31 2.14 -12.90 13.96
C GLU A 31 2.92 -11.58 14.02
N LYS A 32 3.48 -11.13 12.90
CA LYS A 32 4.41 -9.98 12.87
C LYS A 32 3.76 -8.70 12.33
N SER A 33 2.98 -8.78 11.26
CA SER A 33 2.44 -7.59 10.57
C SER A 33 1.22 -7.01 11.26
N LEU A 34 0.29 -7.85 11.74
CA LEU A 34 -0.92 -7.39 12.43
C LEU A 34 -0.66 -6.52 13.67
N PRO A 35 0.28 -6.87 14.57
CA PRO A 35 0.60 -6.00 15.72
C PRO A 35 1.12 -4.62 15.31
N ILE A 36 1.87 -4.54 14.20
CA ILE A 36 2.39 -3.27 13.67
C ILE A 36 1.26 -2.46 13.03
N LEU A 37 0.37 -3.11 12.29
CA LEU A 37 -0.82 -2.47 11.70
C LEU A 37 -1.75 -1.93 12.79
N ALA A 38 -1.94 -2.65 13.89
CA ALA A 38 -2.70 -2.17 15.04
C ALA A 38 -2.07 -0.92 15.66
N GLN A 39 -0.75 -0.92 15.86
CA GLN A 39 -0.02 0.26 16.35
C GLN A 39 -0.13 1.45 15.40
N LEU A 40 -0.02 1.20 14.08
CA LEU A 40 -0.18 2.23 13.06
C LEU A 40 -1.60 2.81 13.06
N LYS A 41 -2.62 1.97 13.26
CA LYS A 41 -4.01 2.41 13.41
C LYS A 41 -4.19 3.33 14.61
N SER A 42 -3.68 2.91 15.78
CA SER A 42 -3.76 3.73 16.99
C SER A 42 -3.00 5.05 16.85
N TRP A 43 -1.87 5.06 16.13
CA TRP A 43 -1.15 6.29 15.81
C TRP A 43 -1.97 7.18 14.87
N LEU A 44 -2.60 6.61 13.84
CA LEU A 44 -3.43 7.31 12.88
C LEU A 44 -4.63 8.00 13.57
N GLU A 45 -5.36 7.27 14.40
CA GLU A 45 -6.52 7.77 15.16
C GLU A 45 -6.12 8.91 16.11
N LYS A 46 -4.94 8.83 16.74
CA LYS A 46 -4.42 9.91 17.61
C LYS A 46 -3.96 11.13 16.82
N SER A 47 -3.41 10.94 15.62
CA SER A 47 -2.82 12.00 14.80
C SER A 47 -3.87 12.76 14.00
N GLN A 48 -4.97 12.11 13.62
CA GLN A 48 -6.05 12.70 12.82
C GLN A 48 -6.64 14.00 13.39
N PRO A 49 -6.97 14.14 14.69
CA PRO A 49 -7.48 15.40 15.23
C PRO A 49 -6.42 16.49 15.37
N GLN A 50 -5.13 16.16 15.29
CA GLN A 50 -4.02 17.10 15.50
C GLN A 50 -3.59 17.80 14.21
N VAL A 51 -4.05 17.33 13.05
CA VAL A 51 -3.63 17.83 11.74
C VAL A 51 -4.76 18.56 11.03
N THR A 52 -4.44 19.69 10.41
CA THR A 52 -5.39 20.38 9.55
C THR A 52 -5.62 19.56 8.28
N THR A 53 -6.88 19.28 7.95
CA THR A 53 -7.29 18.46 6.78
C THR A 53 -6.75 18.97 5.44
N GLN A 54 -6.49 20.27 5.31
CA GLN A 54 -5.97 20.87 4.08
C GLN A 54 -4.44 20.77 3.92
N SER A 55 -3.72 20.49 5.01
CA SER A 55 -2.27 20.31 4.95
C SER A 55 -1.91 19.04 4.17
N PRO A 56 -0.73 18.96 3.52
CA PRO A 56 -0.29 17.73 2.85
C PRO A 56 -0.31 16.50 3.76
N LEU A 57 0.08 16.67 5.03
CA LEU A 57 0.05 15.62 6.04
C LEU A 57 -1.40 15.22 6.40
N GLY A 58 -2.29 16.20 6.58
CA GLY A 58 -3.71 15.96 6.83
C GLY A 58 -4.38 15.19 5.69
N LYS A 59 -4.10 15.56 4.44
CA LYS A 59 -4.59 14.82 3.26
C LYS A 59 -4.09 13.38 3.25
N ALA A 60 -2.81 13.15 3.55
CA ALA A 60 -2.24 11.81 3.61
C ALA A 60 -2.87 10.94 4.73
N ILE A 61 -3.05 11.51 5.93
CA ILE A 61 -3.70 10.85 7.07
C ILE A 61 -5.16 10.53 6.76
N SER A 62 -5.92 11.48 6.22
CA SER A 62 -7.30 11.26 5.79
C SER A 62 -7.40 10.17 4.73
N TYR A 63 -6.52 10.19 3.73
CA TYR A 63 -6.49 9.17 2.69
C TYR A 63 -6.18 7.79 3.26
N MET A 64 -5.19 7.67 4.15
CA MET A 64 -4.86 6.41 4.80
C MET A 64 -6.03 5.88 5.66
N ALA A 65 -6.73 6.76 6.38
CA ALA A 65 -7.91 6.40 7.18
C ALA A 65 -9.06 5.88 6.32
N SER A 66 -9.40 6.59 5.23
CA SER A 66 -10.47 6.18 4.32
C SER A 66 -10.18 4.85 3.61
N ASN A 67 -8.91 4.51 3.41
CA ASN A 67 -8.48 3.28 2.74
C ASN A 67 -8.03 2.17 3.72
N TRP A 68 -8.26 2.33 5.02
CA TRP A 68 -7.72 1.40 6.03
C TRP A 68 -8.16 -0.06 5.81
N SER A 69 -9.43 -0.28 5.45
CA SER A 69 -9.96 -1.62 5.15
C SER A 69 -9.25 -2.27 3.96
N TRP A 70 -8.94 -1.50 2.91
CA TRP A 70 -8.19 -1.96 1.75
C TRP A 70 -6.75 -2.28 2.12
N LEU A 71 -6.13 -1.45 2.97
CA LEU A 71 -4.77 -1.68 3.45
C LEU A 71 -4.65 -2.97 4.26
N LEU A 72 -5.69 -3.38 5.00
CA LEU A 72 -5.65 -4.64 5.74
C LEU A 72 -5.79 -5.89 4.85
N ARG A 73 -6.31 -5.78 3.62
CA ARG A 73 -6.61 -6.96 2.81
C ARG A 73 -5.39 -7.84 2.52
N TYR A 74 -4.20 -7.27 2.38
CA TYR A 74 -3.02 -8.10 2.08
C TYR A 74 -2.68 -9.09 3.20
N VAL A 75 -3.12 -8.84 4.44
CA VAL A 75 -2.89 -9.80 5.54
C VAL A 75 -3.94 -10.91 5.60
N GLU A 76 -5.04 -10.81 4.85
CA GLU A 76 -6.12 -11.80 4.83
C GLU A 76 -5.71 -13.08 4.06
N ALA A 77 -4.80 -12.96 3.09
CA ALA A 77 -4.31 -14.10 2.32
C ALA A 77 -2.85 -13.94 1.89
N GLY A 78 -2.07 -15.02 1.94
CA GLY A 78 -0.63 -15.01 1.65
C GLY A 78 -0.27 -14.63 0.22
N PHE A 79 -1.10 -14.98 -0.76
CA PHE A 79 -0.85 -14.66 -2.17
C PHE A 79 -1.08 -13.18 -2.51
N LEU A 80 -1.72 -12.41 -1.62
CA LEU A 80 -1.97 -10.99 -1.85
C LEU A 80 -0.68 -10.18 -1.63
N PRO A 81 -0.30 -9.30 -2.57
CA PRO A 81 0.83 -8.41 -2.38
C PRO A 81 0.46 -7.26 -1.42
N ILE A 82 1.45 -6.74 -0.70
CA ILE A 82 1.28 -5.59 0.21
C ILE A 82 0.91 -4.30 -0.54
N ASP A 83 1.28 -4.19 -1.81
CA ASP A 83 1.06 -3.02 -2.64
C ASP A 83 0.63 -3.39 -4.06
N ASN A 84 0.11 -2.39 -4.79
CA ASN A 84 -0.34 -2.54 -6.17
C ASN A 84 0.76 -2.18 -7.20
N ASN A 85 2.03 -2.10 -6.78
CA ASN A 85 3.10 -1.56 -7.63
C ASN A 85 3.31 -2.39 -8.90
N ALA A 86 2.99 -3.69 -8.87
CA ALA A 86 3.05 -4.55 -10.05
C ALA A 86 2.03 -4.12 -11.12
N ALA A 87 0.76 -3.90 -10.74
CA ALA A 87 -0.27 -3.49 -11.68
C ALA A 87 -0.03 -2.06 -12.18
N GLU A 88 0.39 -1.15 -11.30
CA GLU A 88 0.74 0.22 -11.69
C GLU A 88 1.88 0.25 -12.71
N ARG A 89 2.90 -0.59 -12.52
CA ARG A 89 3.98 -0.75 -13.50
C ARG A 89 3.48 -1.31 -14.83
N ALA A 90 2.54 -2.26 -14.80
CA ALA A 90 1.98 -2.88 -16.00
C ALA A 90 1.14 -1.91 -16.84
N ILE A 91 0.38 -1.01 -16.21
CA ILE A 91 -0.46 -0.03 -16.92
C ILE A 91 0.31 1.21 -17.40
N LYS A 92 1.45 1.53 -16.76
CA LYS A 92 2.23 2.74 -17.04
C LYS A 92 2.61 2.94 -18.52
N PRO A 93 3.04 1.92 -19.29
CA PRO A 93 3.33 2.09 -20.72
C PRO A 93 2.12 2.56 -21.53
N PHE A 94 0.92 2.07 -21.22
CA PHE A 94 -0.32 2.47 -21.91
C PHE A 94 -0.70 3.92 -21.59
N VAL A 95 -0.54 4.34 -20.33
CA VAL A 95 -0.82 5.73 -19.93
C VAL A 95 0.12 6.71 -20.64
N ILE A 96 1.41 6.36 -20.72
CA ILE A 96 2.41 7.15 -21.46
C ILE A 96 2.11 7.13 -22.96
N GLY A 97 1.81 5.95 -23.52
CA GLY A 97 1.43 5.76 -24.92
C GLY A 97 0.23 6.61 -25.29
N ARG A 98 -0.85 6.59 -24.51
CA ARG A 98 -2.06 7.40 -24.74
C ARG A 98 -1.75 8.90 -24.88
N LYS A 99 -0.81 9.43 -24.09
CA LYS A 99 -0.39 10.83 -24.19
C LYS A 99 0.39 11.11 -25.48
N ASN A 100 1.17 10.14 -25.96
CA ASN A 100 2.05 10.28 -27.11
C ASN A 100 1.38 9.88 -28.44
N TRP A 101 0.30 9.11 -28.40
CA TRP A 101 -0.42 8.58 -29.57
C TRP A 101 -1.72 9.33 -29.84
N LEU A 102 -1.78 10.63 -29.49
CA LEU A 102 -2.99 11.45 -29.64
C LEU A 102 -3.54 11.49 -31.09
N PHE A 103 -2.73 11.11 -32.08
CA PHE A 103 -3.07 11.10 -33.51
C PHE A 103 -2.98 9.72 -34.17
N SER A 104 -2.77 8.65 -33.40
CA SER A 104 -2.80 7.28 -33.93
C SER A 104 -4.24 6.79 -33.87
N ASP A 105 -4.94 6.82 -35.01
CA ASP A 105 -6.37 6.47 -35.12
C ASP A 105 -6.59 4.96 -35.40
N THR A 106 -5.52 4.22 -35.71
CA THR A 106 -5.59 2.77 -35.91
C THR A 106 -4.48 2.01 -35.18
N PRO A 107 -4.68 0.72 -34.85
CA PRO A 107 -3.60 -0.13 -34.32
C PRO A 107 -2.38 -0.27 -35.25
N LYS A 108 -2.49 0.15 -36.52
CA LYS A 108 -1.41 0.13 -37.51
C LYS A 108 -0.66 1.47 -37.64
N GLY A 109 -1.10 2.52 -36.94
CA GLY A 109 -0.66 3.89 -37.15
C GLY A 109 -1.73 4.68 -37.89
#